data_AF-A0A7X4YJ05-F1
#
_entry.id   AF-A0A7X4YJ05-F1
#
_cell.length_a   1.000
_cell.length_b   1.000
_cell.length_c   1.000
_cell.angle_alpha   90.00
_cell.angle_beta   90.00
_cell.angle_gamma   90.00
#
_symmetry.space_group_name_H-M   'P 1'
#
loop_
_entity.id
_entity.type
_entity.pdbx_description
1 polymer ?
#
loop_
_entity_poly.entity_id
_entity_poly.type
_entity_poly.pdbx_seq_one_letter_code
_entity_poly.pdbx_strand_id
1 'polypeptide(L)' 'MEIHLTVNSAQPWIGKGAMLRTNAGVELKVLRLWQEHPISTGEVGRIVVEAEASAAAAQGAFSLKLWEEGGPRSLTLFP' A
#
# COMPACT_ATOMS: atom_id res chain seq x y z
N MET A 1 8.42 0.09 1.18
CA MET A 1 7.56 -0.10 2.37
C MET A 1 6.82 -1.40 2.24
N GLU A 2 6.84 -2.22 3.28
CA GLU A 2 6.12 -3.49 3.33
C GLU A 2 4.99 -3.40 4.35
N ILE A 3 3.83 -3.92 4.00
CA ILE A 3 2.64 -3.93 4.85
C ILE A 3 1.90 -5.27 4.72
N HIS A 4 1.20 -5.64 5.79
CA HIS A 4 0.26 -6.74 5.79
C HIS A 4 -1.16 -6.18 5.80
N LEU A 5 -1.99 -6.71 4.91
CA LEU A 5 -3.37 -6.27 4.74
C LEU A 5 -4.31 -7.41 5.06
N THR A 6 -5.39 -7.09 5.77
CA THR A 6 -6.56 -7.97 5.86
C THR A 6 -7.68 -7.34 5.08
N VAL A 7 -8.25 -8.11 4.16
CA VAL A 7 -9.33 -7.66 3.29
C VAL A 7 -10.65 -8.22 3.81
N ASN A 8 -11.58 -7.32 4.12
CA ASN A 8 -12.96 -7.69 4.46
C ASN A 8 -13.92 -7.19 3.38
N SER A 9 -13.92 -7.86 2.22
CA SER A 9 -14.78 -7.55 1.09
C SER A 9 -15.31 -8.82 0.41
N ALA A 10 -16.33 -8.71 -0.44
CA ALA A 10 -16.89 -9.88 -1.13
C ALA A 10 -16.00 -10.46 -2.26
N GLN A 11 -15.00 -9.70 -2.72
CA GLN A 11 -14.09 -10.10 -3.80
C GLN A 11 -12.64 -10.00 -3.32
N PRO A 12 -11.72 -10.83 -3.86
CA PRO A 12 -10.29 -10.70 -3.62
C PRO A 12 -9.78 -9.32 -4.02
N TRP A 13 -8.84 -8.79 -3.24
CA TRP A 13 -8.24 -7.48 -3.51
C TRP A 13 -7.01 -7.63 -4.41
N ILE A 14 -6.94 -6.77 -5.43
CA ILE A 14 -5.80 -6.67 -6.34
C ILE A 14 -5.36 -5.21 -6.37
N GLY A 15 -4.12 -4.97 -5.96
CA GLY A 15 -3.52 -3.65 -5.99
C GLY A 15 -3.32 -3.16 -7.42
N LYS A 16 -3.84 -1.98 -7.74
CA LYS A 16 -3.62 -1.30 -9.05
C LYS A 16 -2.80 -0.03 -8.93
N GLY A 17 -2.70 0.55 -7.74
CA GLY A 17 -1.78 1.64 -7.52
C GLY A 17 -1.64 2.01 -6.05
N ALA A 18 -0.66 2.88 -5.81
CA ALA A 18 -0.30 3.36 -4.49
C ALA A 18 0.12 4.82 -4.56
N MET A 19 -0.12 5.55 -3.47
CA MET A 19 0.43 6.88 -3.22
C MET A 19 1.07 6.86 -1.85
N LEU A 20 2.36 7.19 -1.82
CA LEU A 20 3.15 7.19 -0.60
C LEU A 20 3.61 8.63 -0.29
N ARG A 21 3.39 9.09 0.93
CA ARG A 21 3.82 10.40 1.40
C ARG A 21 4.64 10.29 2.67
N THR A 22 5.66 11.13 2.79
CA THR A 22 6.38 11.34 4.06
C THR A 22 5.48 12.05 5.07
N ASN A 23 5.84 12.03 6.35
CA ASN A 23 5.15 12.81 7.38
C ASN A 23 5.17 14.34 7.12
N ALA A 24 6.13 14.83 6.32
CA ALA A 24 6.19 16.22 5.87
C ALA A 24 5.19 16.52 4.73
N GLY A 25 4.39 15.54 4.30
CA GLY A 25 3.41 15.66 3.22
C GLY A 25 4.01 15.53 1.81
N VAL A 26 5.32 15.34 1.68
CA VAL A 26 5.99 15.16 0.37
C VAL A 26 5.62 13.81 -0.22
N GLU A 27 5.13 13.82 -1.45
CA GLU A 27 4.81 12.62 -2.22
C GLU A 27 6.06 12.00 -2.83
N LEU A 28 6.21 10.70 -2.61
CA LEU A 28 7.29 9.89 -3.16
C LEU A 28 6.84 9.27 -4.47
N LYS A 29 7.76 9.22 -5.44
CA LYS A 29 7.52 8.56 -6.72
C LYS A 29 7.44 7.05 -6.49
N VAL A 30 6.23 6.50 -6.56
CA VAL A 30 6.01 5.04 -6.53
C VAL A 30 6.51 4.45 -7.84
N LEU A 31 7.39 3.46 -7.73
CA LEU A 31 7.97 2.73 -8.86
C LEU A 31 7.19 1.45 -9.13
N ARG A 32 6.75 0.78 -8.06
CA ARG A 32 6.04 -0.50 -8.16
C ARG A 32 5.16 -0.74 -6.94
N LEU A 33 4.00 -1.32 -7.20
CA LEU A 33 3.17 -2.02 -6.22
C LEU A 33 3.31 -3.51 -6.50
N TRP A 34 3.93 -4.25 -5.59
CA TRP A 34 4.09 -5.69 -5.69
C TRP A 34 3.15 -6.41 -4.73
N GLN A 35 2.58 -7.49 -5.25
CA GLN A 35 1.63 -8.37 -4.59
C GLN A 35 1.91 -9.78 -5.12
N GLU A 36 1.97 -10.77 -4.24
CA GLU A 36 2.25 -12.15 -4.63
C GLU A 36 1.10 -12.77 -5.42
N HIS A 37 -0.12 -12.61 -4.90
CA HIS A 37 -1.37 -13.06 -5.51
C HIS A 37 -2.54 -12.20 -4.99
N PRO A 38 -3.72 -12.24 -5.65
CA PRO A 38 -4.93 -11.61 -5.11
C PRO A 38 -5.16 -12.01 -3.64
N ILE A 39 -5.47 -11.03 -2.79
CA ILE A 39 -5.68 -11.26 -1.34
C ILE A 39 -7.15 -11.57 -1.12
N SER A 40 -7.46 -12.78 -0.68
CA SER A 40 -8.83 -13.21 -0.46
C SER A 40 -9.41 -12.64 0.83
N THR A 41 -10.74 -12.68 0.96
CA THR A 41 -11.45 -12.22 2.15
C THR A 41 -11.03 -13.02 3.38
N GLY A 42 -10.67 -12.32 4.46
CA GLY A 42 -10.21 -12.95 5.71
C GLY A 42 -8.78 -13.48 5.67
N GLU A 43 -8.10 -13.38 4.52
CA GLU A 43 -6.68 -13.67 4.38
C GLU A 43 -5.84 -12.46 4.81
N VAL A 44 -4.66 -12.73 5.34
CA VAL A 44 -3.61 -11.72 5.53
C VAL A 44 -2.64 -11.79 4.37
N GLY A 45 -2.65 -10.77 3.52
CA GLY A 45 -1.77 -10.70 2.36
C GLY A 45 -0.65 -9.68 2.50
N ARG A 46 0.48 -9.98 1.87
CA ARG A 46 1.67 -9.13 1.86
C ARG A 46 1.66 -8.19 0.66
N ILE A 47 1.86 -6.90 0.91
CA ILE A 47 2.02 -5.88 -0.11
C ILE A 47 3.33 -5.11 0.08
N VAL A 48 4.04 -4.91 -1.03
CA VAL A 48 5.27 -4.13 -1.06
C VAL A 48 5.09 -2.94 -2.00
N VAL A 49 5.33 -1.74 -1.48
CA VAL A 49 5.36 -0.49 -2.25
C VAL A 49 6.81 -0.05 -2.37
N GLU A 50 7.35 -0.09 -3.59
CA GLU A 50 8.66 0.44 -3.93
C GLU A 50 8.50 1.88 -4.38
N ALA A 51 9.28 2.79 -3.77
CA ALA A 51 9.25 4.21 -4.09
C ALA A 51 10.66 4.79 -4.03
N GLU A 52 10.90 5.82 -4.84
CA GLU A 52 12.14 6.59 -4.81
C GLU A 52 12.13 7.56 -3.63
N ALA A 53 13.16 7.49 -2.78
CA ALA A 53 13.32 8.36 -1.62
C ALA A 53 14.80 8.71 -1.41
N SER A 54 15.05 9.96 -1.01
CA SER A 54 16.37 10.33 -0.46
C SER A 54 16.57 9.66 0.91
N ALA A 55 17.83 9.55 1.36
CA ALA A 55 18.13 8.97 2.67
C ALA A 55 17.38 9.68 3.81
N ALA A 56 17.20 11.00 3.74
CA ALA A 56 16.43 11.77 4.72
C ALA A 56 14.92 11.49 4.61
N ALA A 57 14.38 11.39 3.39
CA ALA A 57 12.96 11.11 3.18
C ALA A 57 12.56 9.67 3.53
N ALA A 58 13.52 8.74 3.55
CA ALA A 58 13.31 7.36 3.96
C ALA A 58 13.16 7.18 5.49
N GLN A 59 13.45 8.23 6.28
CA GLN A 59 13.35 8.18 7.74
C GLN A 59 11.98 8.67 8.23
N GLY A 60 11.40 7.93 9.17
CA GLY A 60 10.18 8.33 9.89
C GLY A 60 8.90 7.69 9.36
N ALA A 61 7.77 8.31 9.73
CA ALA A 61 6.45 7.81 9.39
C ALA A 61 6.04 8.18 7.95
N PHE A 62 5.22 7.31 7.36
CA PHE A 62 4.64 7.50 6.03
C PHE A 62 3.12 7.38 6.07
N SER A 63 2.47 8.07 5.15
CA SER A 63 1.06 7.86 4.82
C SER A 63 0.96 7.12 3.49
N LEU A 64 0.18 6.04 3.49
CA LEU A 64 -0.05 5.21 2.31
C LEU A 64 -1.53 5.24 1.93
N LYS A 65 -1.80 5.46 0.65
CA LYS A 65 -3.08 5.13 0.02
C LYS A 65 -2.88 4.05 -1.03
N LEU A 66 -3.80 3.11 -1.10
CA LEU A 66 -3.83 2.06 -2.12
C LEU A 66 -5.20 2.06 -2.80
N TRP A 67 -5.25 1.57 -4.02
CA TRP A 67 -6.51 1.40 -4.74
C TRP A 67 -6.46 0.18 -5.67
N GLU A 68 -7.66 -0.30 -5.99
CA GLU A 68 -7.92 -1.32 -7.00
C GLU A 68 -8.48 -0.65 -8.26
N GLU A 69 -8.86 -1.43 -9.27
CA GLU A 69 -9.33 -0.91 -10.55
C GLU A 69 -10.61 -0.07 -10.43
N GLY A 70 -11.47 -0.41 -9.46
CA GLY A 70 -12.69 0.35 -9.15
C GLY A 70 -12.47 1.64 -8.35
N GLY A 71 -11.21 2.00 -8.06
CA GLY A 71 -10.87 3.18 -7.27
C GLY A 71 -10.48 2.89 -5.82
N PRO A 72 -10.43 3.91 -4.96
CA PRO A 72 -9.95 3.78 -3.60
C PRO A 72 -10.92 2.93 -2.75
N ARG A 73 -10.42 1.82 -2.20
CA ARG A 73 -11.11 1.03 -1.18
C ARG A 73 -10.45 1.28 0.17
N SER A 74 -11.25 1.36 1.24
CA SER A 74 -10.71 1.51 2.60
C SER A 74 -10.00 0.22 3.00
N LEU A 75 -8.72 0.32 3.34
CA LEU A 75 -7.90 -0.79 3.83
C LEU A 75 -7.53 -0.52 5.28
N THR A 76 -7.65 -1.54 6.13
CA THR A 76 -7.21 -1.48 7.52
C THR A 76 -5.79 -2.06 7.61
N LEU A 77 -4.87 -1.25 8.12
CA LEU A 77 -3.51 -1.66 8.44
C LEU A 77 -3.45 -2.00 9.93
N PHE A 78 -2.82 -3.13 10.27
CA PHE A 78 -2.48 -3.47 11.64
C PHE A 78 -1.00 -3.12 11.92
N PRO A 79 -0.65 -2.70 13.15
CA PRO A 79 0.73 -2.44 13.55
C PRO A 79 1.61 -3.70 13.53
#